data_AF-A0A1R2BS55-F1
#
_entry.id   AF-A0A1R2BS55-F1
#
_cell.length_a   1.000
_cell.length_b   1.000
_cell.length_c   1.000
_cell.angle_alpha   90.00
_cell.angle_beta   90.00
_cell.angle_gamma   90.00
#
_symmetry.space_group_name_H-M   'P 1'
#
loop_
_entity.id
_entity.type
_entity.pdbx_description
1 polymer ?
#
loop_
_entity_poly.entity_id
_entity_poly.type
_entity_poly.pdbx_seq_one_letter_code
_entity_poly.pdbx_strand_id
1 'polypeptide(L)'
;MINPTGLESLSTENSKKTPQKHGESLFSFPRSPKVSLGIISDLQDQIRIKEVQCLEANQVKFRLDSEIKELKFQITEKDQQIERLTIENSNLKSNLQNSENNLSEYWKKEVLRKNEGIKKIQEQMRLQDREKKAKNDLELKRILLLFEEEKKSKNLKLDNYEKQIQTLINRIKELEQENLLLKREKSSNQDIDFEKQLQELELMQNSLLQENSNLKQELEIIRRGNSLHDLALLSADIHKISRQVHHLLTILKNLKQGKDISLYILLDMDEARVVSSSRQLVLDVAQLKKDLGEIKEIVSDYNAEIVGGNLCNTQ
;
A
#
# COMPACT_ATOMS: atom_id res chain seq x y z
N MET A 1 7.07 82.73 68.71
CA MET A 1 6.06 83.81 68.90
C MET A 1 4.88 83.23 69.64
N ILE A 2 4.86 83.35 70.97
CA ILE A 2 3.67 83.27 71.84
C ILE A 2 3.93 84.27 72.97
N ASN A 3 2.95 85.13 73.23
CA ASN A 3 2.98 86.26 74.17
C ASN A 3 3.16 85.86 75.64
N PRO A 4 3.74 86.74 76.47
CA PRO A 4 3.50 86.79 77.91
C PRO A 4 2.42 87.83 78.25
N THR A 5 1.50 87.47 79.13
CA THR A 5 0.54 88.34 79.83
C THR A 5 0.30 87.62 81.14
N GLY A 6 0.35 88.20 82.33
CA GLY A 6 0.51 89.54 82.85
C GLY A 6 0.09 89.39 84.32
N LEU A 7 0.78 90.00 85.27
CA LEU A 7 0.20 90.18 86.60
C LEU A 7 0.83 91.38 87.30
N GLU A 8 -0.08 92.13 87.91
CA GLU A 8 0.04 93.52 88.26
C GLU A 8 0.77 93.77 89.58
N SER A 9 1.34 94.97 89.61
CA SER A 9 1.59 95.87 90.74
C SER A 9 0.64 95.79 91.94
N LEU A 10 1.20 96.00 93.14
CA LEU A 10 0.65 96.63 94.37
C LEU A 10 1.75 96.46 95.46
N SER A 11 2.20 97.39 96.31
CA SER A 11 1.91 98.80 96.58
C SER A 11 3.11 99.37 97.34
N THR A 12 3.53 100.60 97.03
CA THR A 12 4.41 101.44 97.86
C THR A 12 3.56 102.41 98.67
N GLU A 13 3.73 102.46 99.99
CA GLU A 13 3.22 103.59 100.78
C GLU A 13 4.29 104.13 101.74
N ASN A 14 4.75 105.33 101.39
CA ASN A 14 5.56 106.21 102.21
C ASN A 14 4.66 106.91 103.24
N SER A 15 5.13 107.08 104.47
CA SER A 15 4.69 108.19 105.32
C SER A 15 5.85 108.76 106.11
N LYS A 16 6.29 109.95 105.67
CA LYS A 16 7.06 110.94 106.44
C LYS A 16 6.08 112.03 106.84
N LYS A 17 6.05 112.42 108.12
CA LYS A 17 5.79 113.79 108.58
C LYS A 17 6.45 114.01 109.94
N THR A 18 7.31 115.02 110.00
CA THR A 18 7.99 115.59 111.17
C THR A 18 7.19 116.82 111.68
N PRO A 19 7.73 117.70 112.55
CA PRO A 19 7.50 117.74 114.00
C PRO A 19 6.82 119.06 114.46
N GLN A 20 6.46 119.20 115.74
CA GLN A 20 6.13 120.52 116.30
C GLN A 20 6.60 120.71 117.74
N LYS A 21 7.04 121.94 118.00
CA LYS A 21 7.92 122.43 119.06
C LYS A 21 7.16 123.16 120.18
N HIS A 22 7.78 123.09 121.36
CA HIS A 22 8.00 124.13 122.40
C HIS A 22 6.85 124.79 123.19
N GLY A 23 7.13 124.87 124.50
CA GLY A 23 6.74 125.94 125.43
C GLY A 23 5.96 125.40 126.64
N GLU A 24 6.24 125.67 127.91
CA GLU A 24 7.16 126.56 128.61
C GLU A 24 7.15 126.15 130.10
N SER A 25 8.22 126.51 130.82
CA SER A 25 8.21 126.98 132.21
C SER A 25 7.58 126.12 133.32
N LEU A 26 8.42 125.61 134.24
CA LEU A 26 8.53 126.18 135.59
C LEU A 26 9.56 125.39 136.41
N PHE A 27 10.40 126.14 137.12
CA PHE A 27 11.38 125.63 138.07
C PHE A 27 10.77 124.65 139.07
N SER A 28 11.10 123.38 138.92
CA SER A 28 11.30 122.48 140.05
C SER A 28 12.37 121.50 139.60
N PHE A 29 13.53 121.48 140.25
CA PHE A 29 14.44 120.34 140.12
C PHE A 29 13.63 119.08 140.46
N PRO A 30 13.28 118.19 139.52
CA PRO A 30 13.02 116.83 139.93
C PRO A 30 14.40 116.31 140.28
N ARG A 31 14.56 115.91 141.54
CA ARG A 31 15.65 115.05 141.99
C ARG A 31 16.03 114.13 140.84
N SER A 32 17.33 114.00 140.55
CA SER A 32 17.87 112.92 139.73
C SER A 32 16.95 111.71 139.87
N PRO A 33 16.36 111.17 138.77
CA PRO A 33 15.40 110.09 138.91
C PRO A 33 16.13 109.06 139.78
N LYS A 34 15.60 108.80 140.98
CA LYS A 34 16.11 107.73 141.82
C LYS A 34 15.74 106.49 141.04
N VAL A 35 16.57 106.13 140.07
CA VAL A 35 16.42 104.94 139.29
C VAL A 35 16.49 103.85 140.34
N SER A 36 15.34 103.26 140.63
CA SER A 36 15.31 102.15 141.56
C SER A 36 16.11 101.04 140.89
N LEU A 37 16.95 100.36 141.67
CA LEU A 37 17.78 99.26 141.17
C LEU A 37 16.93 98.21 140.41
N GLY A 38 15.64 98.08 140.74
CA GLY A 38 14.68 97.23 140.04
C GLY A 38 14.43 97.63 138.58
N ILE A 39 14.22 98.92 138.26
CA ILE A 39 14.00 99.37 136.88
C ILE A 39 15.24 99.15 136.02
N ILE A 40 16.43 99.30 136.60
CA ILE A 40 17.70 99.00 135.90
C ILE A 40 17.79 97.50 135.60
N SER A 41 17.44 96.65 136.58
CA SER A 41 17.42 95.20 136.41
C SER A 41 16.45 94.76 135.32
N ASP A 42 15.22 95.27 135.31
CA ASP A 42 14.21 94.92 134.31
C ASP A 42 14.63 95.33 132.90
N LEU A 43 15.26 96.50 132.75
CA LEU A 43 15.81 96.95 131.48
C LEU A 43 17.01 96.10 131.03
N GLN A 44 17.88 95.69 131.97
CA GLN A 44 18.98 94.77 131.68
C GLN A 44 18.49 93.39 131.21
N ASP A 45 17.43 92.86 131.84
CA ASP A 45 16.83 91.60 131.43
C ASP A 45 16.13 91.71 130.07
N GLN A 46 15.44 92.83 129.77
CA GLN A 46 14.90 93.10 128.44
C GLN A 46 15.98 93.20 127.36
N ILE A 47 17.12 93.85 127.67
CA ILE A 47 18.29 93.89 126.78
C ILE A 47 18.79 92.46 126.52
N ARG A 48 18.97 91.65 127.57
CA ARG A 48 19.43 90.27 127.44
C ARG A 48 18.48 89.43 126.58
N ILE A 49 17.16 89.58 126.75
CA ILE A 49 16.15 88.90 125.92
C ILE A 49 16.25 89.33 124.45
N LYS A 50 16.43 90.63 124.19
CA LYS A 50 16.58 91.17 122.82
C LYS A 50 17.88 90.72 122.16
N GLU A 51 18.97 90.61 122.92
CA GLU A 51 20.24 90.06 122.45
C GLU A 51 20.09 88.60 122.03
N VAL A 52 19.41 87.77 122.85
CA VAL A 52 19.12 86.37 122.50
C VAL A 52 18.26 86.28 121.24
N GLN A 53 17.18 87.06 121.14
CA GLN A 53 16.33 87.10 119.94
C GLN A 53 17.12 87.51 118.68
N CYS A 54 18.04 88.47 118.81
CA CYS A 54 18.89 88.91 117.70
C CYS A 54 19.87 87.81 117.27
N LEU A 55 20.44 87.06 118.22
CA LEU A 55 21.31 85.92 117.94
C LEU A 55 20.54 84.79 117.22
N GLU A 56 19.34 84.46 117.67
CA GLU A 56 18.47 83.47 117.02
C GLU A 56 18.10 83.89 115.59
N ALA A 57 17.69 85.15 115.40
CA ALA A 57 17.38 85.70 114.07
C ALA A 57 18.60 85.67 113.14
N ASN A 58 19.80 85.99 113.65
CA ASN A 58 21.04 85.91 112.87
C ASN A 58 21.40 84.47 112.49
N GLN A 59 21.17 83.48 113.37
CA GLN A 59 21.36 82.07 113.05
C GLN A 59 20.39 81.60 111.96
N VAL A 60 19.11 81.97 112.05
CA VAL A 60 18.10 81.66 111.03
C VAL A 60 18.46 82.31 109.70
N LYS A 61 18.84 83.59 109.71
CA LYS A 61 19.30 84.30 108.52
C LYS A 61 20.49 83.60 107.86
N PHE A 62 21.49 83.18 108.64
CA PHE A 62 22.65 82.47 108.10
C PHE A 62 22.27 81.13 107.45
N ARG A 63 21.35 80.36 108.06
CA ARG A 63 20.83 79.12 107.46
C ARG A 63 20.11 79.38 106.14
N LEU A 64 19.22 80.36 106.10
CA LEU A 64 18.49 80.75 104.88
C LEU A 64 19.43 81.27 103.79
N ASP A 65 20.43 82.09 104.15
CA ASP A 65 21.44 82.57 103.20
C ASP A 65 22.26 81.41 102.61
N SER A 66 22.55 80.37 103.41
CA SER A 66 23.20 79.15 102.94
C SER A 66 22.31 78.33 102.00
N GLU A 67 21.03 78.17 102.35
CA GLU A 67 20.05 77.46 101.52
C GLU A 67 19.81 78.18 100.18
N ILE A 68 19.72 79.51 100.19
CA ILE A 68 19.59 80.33 98.97
C ILE A 68 20.81 80.14 98.06
N LYS A 69 22.02 80.11 98.62
CA LYS A 69 23.25 79.86 97.83
C LYS A 69 23.24 78.48 97.19
N GLU A 70 22.86 77.46 97.95
CA GLU A 70 22.75 76.09 97.46
C GLU A 70 21.70 75.97 96.35
N LEU A 71 20.50 76.52 96.55
CA LEU A 71 19.44 76.51 95.54
C LEU A 71 19.84 77.26 94.27
N LYS A 72 20.55 78.40 94.39
CA LYS A 72 21.10 79.12 93.22
C LYS A 72 22.11 78.26 92.47
N PHE A 73 22.98 77.56 93.17
CA PHE A 73 23.94 76.64 92.55
C PHE A 73 23.23 75.52 91.79
N GLN A 74 22.24 74.88 92.42
CA GLN A 74 21.44 73.83 91.77
C GLN A 74 20.69 74.33 90.53
N ILE A 75 20.12 75.54 90.57
CA ILE A 75 19.48 76.15 89.39
C ILE A 75 20.49 76.29 88.26
N THR A 76 21.69 76.82 88.53
CA THR A 76 22.71 76.99 87.50
C THR A 76 23.18 75.66 86.90
N GLU A 77 23.31 74.59 87.68
CA GLU A 77 23.63 73.26 87.15
C GLU A 77 22.52 72.71 86.27
N LYS A 78 21.25 72.91 86.66
CA LYS A 78 20.09 72.49 85.88
C LYS A 78 19.98 73.26 84.57
N ASP A 79 20.23 74.56 84.57
CA ASP A 79 20.26 75.38 83.36
C ASP A 79 21.35 74.91 82.39
N GLN A 80 22.56 74.63 82.89
CA GLN A 80 23.64 74.05 82.07
C GLN A 80 23.29 72.66 81.53
N GLN A 81 22.53 71.86 82.28
CA GLN A 81 22.07 70.56 81.80
C GLN A 81 20.99 70.70 80.70
N ILE A 82 20.06 71.64 80.87
CA ILE A 82 19.03 71.96 79.87
C ILE A 82 19.68 72.44 78.57
N GLU A 83 20.68 73.34 78.66
CA GLU A 83 21.38 73.86 77.48
C GLU A 83 22.08 72.74 76.70
N ARG A 84 22.81 71.85 77.40
CA ARG A 84 23.46 70.69 76.78
C ARG A 84 22.46 69.77 76.08
N LEU A 85 21.36 69.43 76.75
CA LEU A 85 20.32 68.58 76.18
C LEU A 85 19.61 69.24 74.99
N THR A 86 19.43 70.56 75.02
CA THR A 86 18.83 71.30 73.91
C THR A 86 19.70 71.25 72.67
N ILE A 87 21.01 71.43 72.82
CA ILE A 87 21.98 71.31 71.73
C ILE A 87 21.98 69.88 71.17
N GLU A 88 22.06 68.87 72.03
CA GLU A 88 22.05 67.46 71.62
C GLU A 88 20.78 67.10 70.83
N ASN A 89 19.61 67.51 71.32
CA ASN A 89 18.34 67.25 70.65
C ASN A 89 18.25 67.95 69.29
N SER A 90 18.79 69.17 69.18
CA SER A 90 18.87 69.88 67.90
C SER A 90 19.76 69.15 66.89
N ASN A 91 20.90 68.62 67.33
CA ASN A 91 21.83 67.86 66.50
C ASN A 91 21.22 66.53 66.04
N LEU A 92 20.56 65.80 66.95
CA LEU A 92 19.86 64.55 66.62
C LEU A 92 18.75 64.78 65.60
N LYS A 93 17.97 65.85 65.75
CA LYS A 93 16.91 66.21 64.79
C LYS A 93 17.48 66.51 63.40
N SER A 94 18.57 67.27 63.32
CA SER A 94 19.28 67.55 62.06
C SER A 94 19.80 66.27 61.40
N ASN A 95 20.42 65.37 62.18
CA ASN A 95 20.94 64.10 61.69
C ASN A 95 19.83 63.18 61.16
N LEU A 96 18.68 63.13 61.85
CA LEU A 96 17.51 62.37 61.39
C LEU A 96 17.02 62.89 60.04
N GLN A 97 16.83 64.21 59.93
CA GLN A 97 16.34 64.84 58.70
C GLN A 97 17.31 64.62 57.51
N ASN A 98 18.62 64.69 57.75
CA ASN A 98 19.63 64.38 56.74
C ASN A 98 19.61 62.90 56.33
N SER A 99 19.45 61.98 57.29
CA SER A 99 19.35 60.54 57.02
C SER A 99 18.12 60.20 56.18
N GLU A 100 16.95 60.76 56.52
CA GLU A 100 15.71 60.56 55.76
C GLU A 100 15.82 61.05 54.31
N ASN A 101 16.42 62.23 54.11
CA ASN A 101 16.68 62.76 52.77
C ASN A 101 17.63 61.86 51.97
N ASN A 102 18.72 61.39 52.58
CA ASN A 102 19.68 60.49 51.93
C ASN A 102 19.04 59.15 51.55
N LEU A 103 18.19 58.59 52.42
CA LEU A 103 17.46 57.36 52.16
C LEU A 103 16.46 57.55 51.01
N SER A 104 15.75 58.69 51.00
CA SER A 104 14.83 59.06 49.92
C SER A 104 15.54 59.19 48.57
N GLU A 105 16.70 59.85 48.54
CA GLU A 105 17.52 59.94 47.33
C GLU A 105 18.03 58.59 46.84
N TYR A 106 18.45 57.72 47.76
CA TYR A 106 18.90 56.38 47.44
C TYR A 106 17.80 55.60 46.73
N TRP A 107 16.58 55.57 47.29
CA TRP A 107 15.45 54.88 46.68
C TRP A 107 15.06 55.49 45.34
N LYS A 108 15.11 56.81 45.20
CA LYS A 108 14.87 57.48 43.92
C LYS A 108 15.89 57.05 42.85
N LYS A 109 17.18 56.99 43.20
CA LYS A 109 18.25 56.50 42.30
C LYS A 109 18.07 55.02 41.96
N GLU A 110 17.71 54.19 42.94
CA GLU A 110 17.50 52.75 42.71
C GLU A 110 16.30 52.48 41.80
N VAL A 111 15.18 53.17 42.02
CA VAL A 111 13.99 53.08 41.15
C VAL A 111 14.33 53.52 39.73
N LEU A 112 15.09 54.60 39.56
CA LEU A 112 15.55 55.04 38.23
C LEU A 112 16.41 53.97 37.55
N ARG A 113 17.41 53.40 38.24
CA ARG A 113 18.26 52.32 37.70
C ARG A 113 17.44 51.10 37.29
N LYS A 114 16.49 50.68 38.13
CA LYS A 114 15.61 49.54 37.82
C LYS A 114 14.71 49.83 36.62
N ASN A 115 14.13 51.04 36.54
CA ASN A 115 13.32 51.45 35.40
C ASN A 115 14.12 51.51 34.09
N GLU A 116 15.36 51.97 34.12
CA GLU A 116 16.25 51.91 32.95
C GLU A 116 16.56 50.46 32.54
N GLY A 117 16.79 49.58 33.51
CA GLY A 117 16.95 48.14 33.27
C GLY A 117 15.72 47.54 32.60
N ILE A 118 14.52 47.84 33.10
CA ILE A 118 13.25 47.41 32.52
C ILE A 118 13.10 47.93 31.09
N LYS A 119 13.41 49.21 30.82
CA LYS A 119 13.36 49.78 29.47
C LYS A 119 14.28 49.05 28.50
N LYS A 120 15.51 48.72 28.93
CA LYS A 120 16.47 47.95 28.11
C LYS A 120 15.93 46.55 27.79
N ILE A 121 15.37 45.85 28.77
CA ILE A 121 14.77 44.52 28.57
C ILE A 121 13.59 44.60 27.62
N GLN A 122 12.70 45.59 27.77
CA GLN A 122 11.56 45.79 26.88
C GLN A 122 12.00 46.05 25.43
N GLU A 123 13.06 46.84 25.23
CA GLU A 123 13.58 47.08 23.88
C GLU A 123 14.21 45.83 23.27
N GLN A 124 14.97 45.06 24.06
CA GLN A 124 15.52 43.77 23.62
C GLN A 124 14.41 42.79 23.22
N MET A 125 13.33 42.69 24.01
CA MET A 125 12.17 41.87 23.66
C MET A 125 11.55 42.31 22.32
N ARG A 126 11.35 43.61 22.12
CA ARG A 126 10.81 44.14 20.85
C ARG A 126 11.70 43.83 19.65
N LEU A 127 13.02 43.96 19.80
CA LEU A 127 13.96 43.62 18.74
C LEU A 127 13.92 42.12 18.42
N GLN A 128 13.91 41.28 19.46
CA GLN A 128 13.83 39.82 19.29
C GLN A 128 12.53 39.40 18.60
N ASP A 129 11.40 40.02 18.94
CA ASP A 129 10.11 39.75 18.28
C ASP A 129 10.12 40.14 16.81
N ARG A 130 10.72 41.30 16.47
CA ARG A 130 10.89 41.73 15.08
C ARG A 130 11.79 40.77 14.29
N GLU A 131 12.91 40.34 14.88
CA GLU A 131 13.81 39.37 14.25
C GLU A 131 13.14 38.02 14.02
N LYS A 132 12.42 37.49 15.03
CA LYS A 132 11.66 36.24 14.91
C LYS A 132 10.61 36.35 13.81
N LYS A 133 9.86 37.45 13.77
CA LYS A 133 8.87 37.68 12.72
C LYS A 133 9.51 37.71 11.33
N ALA A 134 10.63 38.44 11.17
CA ALA A 134 11.34 38.50 9.91
C ALA A 134 11.87 37.12 9.45
N LYS A 135 12.41 36.32 10.38
CA LYS A 135 12.86 34.94 10.10
C LYS A 135 11.70 34.05 9.65
N ASN A 136 10.58 34.09 10.37
CA ASN A 136 9.38 33.32 10.03
C ASN A 136 8.83 33.73 8.65
N ASP A 137 8.76 35.04 8.36
CA ASP A 137 8.28 35.53 7.06
C ASP A 137 9.19 35.08 5.90
N LEU A 138 10.52 35.06 6.10
CA LEU A 138 11.48 34.56 5.12
C LEU A 138 11.34 33.05 4.90
N GLU A 139 11.20 32.28 5.97
CA GLU A 139 11.03 30.82 5.89
C GLU A 139 9.70 30.46 5.21
N LEU A 140 8.61 31.17 5.54
CA LEU A 140 7.31 30.99 4.89
C LEU A 140 7.39 31.29 3.39
N LYS A 141 8.06 32.38 2.99
CA LYS A 141 8.30 32.69 1.57
C LYS A 141 9.08 31.58 0.86
N ARG A 142 10.11 31.03 1.51
CA ARG A 142 10.90 29.93 0.95
C ARG A 142 10.05 28.67 0.77
N ILE A 143 9.25 28.31 1.77
CA ILE A 143 8.35 27.15 1.69
C ILE A 143 7.33 27.33 0.57
N LEU A 144 6.73 28.52 0.44
CA LEU A 144 5.78 28.81 -0.63
C LEU A 144 6.40 28.67 -2.03
N LEU A 145 7.63 29.17 -2.22
CA LEU A 145 8.35 29.02 -3.48
C LEU A 145 8.59 27.54 -3.83
N LEU A 146 9.07 26.75 -2.86
CA LEU A 146 9.27 25.31 -3.06
C LEU A 146 7.96 24.59 -3.41
N PHE A 147 6.86 24.97 -2.74
CA PHE A 147 5.55 24.39 -3.01
C PHE A 147 5.04 24.75 -4.41
N GLU A 148 5.27 25.99 -4.87
CA GLU A 148 4.93 26.40 -6.23
C GLU A 148 5.76 25.68 -7.30
N GLU A 149 7.06 25.51 -7.07
CA GLU A 149 7.95 24.75 -7.95
C GLU A 149 7.54 23.27 -8.03
N GLU A 150 7.24 22.65 -6.88
CA GLU A 150 6.78 21.27 -6.82
C GLU A 150 5.43 21.10 -7.52
N LYS A 151 4.50 22.04 -7.32
CA LYS A 151 3.20 22.06 -8.00
C LYS A 151 3.39 22.15 -9.53
N LYS A 152 4.26 23.05 -10.00
CA LYS A 152 4.59 23.18 -11.44
C LYS A 152 5.17 21.87 -11.99
N SER A 153 6.12 21.26 -11.28
CA SER A 153 6.74 19.99 -11.66
C SER A 153 5.73 18.85 -11.74
N LYS A 154 4.83 18.73 -10.74
CA LYS A 154 3.75 17.73 -10.73
C LYS A 154 2.78 17.94 -11.88
N ASN A 155 2.37 19.17 -12.15
CA ASN A 155 1.50 19.49 -13.29
C ASN A 155 2.15 19.12 -14.63
N LEU A 156 3.42 19.43 -14.82
CA LEU A 156 4.16 19.03 -16.03
C LEU A 156 4.21 17.50 -16.21
N LYS A 157 4.35 16.74 -15.11
CA LYS A 157 4.28 15.27 -15.16
C LYS A 157 2.89 14.79 -15.56
N LEU A 158 1.82 15.37 -15.00
CA LEU A 158 0.45 15.05 -15.36
C LEU A 158 0.17 15.32 -16.83
N ASP A 159 0.55 16.50 -17.34
CA ASP A 159 0.40 16.84 -18.77
C ASP A 159 1.14 15.85 -19.68
N ASN A 160 2.32 15.38 -19.26
CA ASN A 160 3.08 14.39 -20.03
C ASN A 160 2.38 13.02 -20.02
N TYR A 161 1.86 12.58 -18.87
CA TYR A 161 1.08 11.34 -18.80
C TYR A 161 -0.21 11.43 -19.62
N GLU A 162 -0.92 12.54 -19.60
CA GLU A 162 -2.10 12.76 -20.46
C GLU A 162 -1.74 12.67 -21.94
N LYS A 163 -0.64 13.28 -22.37
CA LYS A 163 -0.15 13.16 -23.75
C LYS A 163 0.15 11.70 -24.12
N GLN A 164 0.85 10.97 -23.25
CA GLN A 164 1.16 9.55 -23.48
C GLN A 164 -0.11 8.71 -23.57
N ILE A 165 -1.07 8.92 -22.67
CA ILE A 165 -2.38 8.26 -22.70
C ILE A 165 -3.08 8.56 -24.03
N GLN A 166 -3.09 9.81 -24.48
CA GLN A 166 -3.73 10.18 -25.73
C GLN A 166 -3.05 9.53 -26.94
N THR A 167 -1.72 9.46 -26.96
CA THR A 167 -0.97 8.73 -28.00
C THR A 167 -1.32 7.24 -28.01
N LEU A 168 -1.40 6.61 -26.84
CA LEU A 168 -1.78 5.20 -26.72
C LEU A 168 -3.22 4.96 -27.17
N ILE A 169 -4.16 5.84 -26.82
CA ILE A 169 -5.55 5.78 -27.29
C ILE A 169 -5.62 5.85 -28.81
N ASN A 170 -4.86 6.76 -29.43
CA ASN A 170 -4.80 6.87 -30.89
C ASN A 170 -4.23 5.59 -31.51
N ARG A 171 -3.16 5.03 -30.92
CA ARG A 171 -2.57 3.77 -31.39
C ARG A 171 -3.53 2.59 -31.28
N ILE A 172 -4.32 2.51 -30.21
CA ILE A 172 -5.36 1.49 -30.05
C ILE A 172 -6.38 1.60 -31.20
N LYS A 173 -6.86 2.81 -31.51
CA LYS A 173 -7.80 3.03 -32.61
C LYS A 173 -7.24 2.61 -33.97
N GLU A 174 -5.96 2.92 -34.24
CA GLU A 174 -5.28 2.46 -35.46
C GLU A 174 -5.24 0.93 -35.55
N LEU A 175 -4.87 0.25 -34.46
CA LEU A 175 -4.80 -1.21 -34.40
C LEU A 175 -6.20 -1.86 -34.50
N GLU A 176 -7.24 -1.23 -33.96
CA GLU A 176 -8.62 -1.67 -34.13
C GLU A 176 -9.05 -1.56 -35.60
N GLN A 177 -8.71 -0.46 -36.28
CA GLN A 177 -8.98 -0.30 -37.71
C GLN A 177 -8.21 -1.32 -38.56
N GLU A 178 -6.92 -1.53 -38.29
CA GLU A 178 -6.10 -2.53 -38.97
C GLU A 178 -6.67 -3.94 -38.79
N ASN A 179 -7.07 -4.31 -37.56
CA ASN A 179 -7.73 -5.58 -37.29
C ASN A 179 -9.06 -5.73 -38.05
N LEU A 180 -9.85 -4.66 -38.17
CA LEU A 180 -11.09 -4.69 -38.95
C LEU A 180 -10.81 -4.92 -40.43
N LEU A 181 -9.77 -4.28 -41.00
CA LEU A 181 -9.35 -4.50 -42.38
C LEU A 181 -8.86 -5.93 -42.61
N LEU A 182 -7.97 -6.43 -41.75
CA LEU A 182 -7.46 -7.80 -41.83
C LEU A 182 -8.58 -8.84 -41.71
N LYS A 183 -9.59 -8.61 -40.86
CA LYS A 183 -10.77 -9.48 -40.78
C LYS A 183 -11.55 -9.49 -42.09
N ARG A 184 -11.76 -8.31 -42.71
CA ARG A 184 -12.43 -8.21 -44.01
C ARG A 184 -11.65 -8.92 -45.11
N GLU A 185 -10.33 -8.71 -45.19
CA GLU A 185 -9.46 -9.37 -46.18
C GLU A 185 -9.47 -10.88 -46.02
N LYS A 186 -9.44 -11.40 -44.78
CA LYS A 186 -9.55 -12.84 -44.53
C LYS A 186 -10.90 -13.41 -44.99
N SER A 187 -12.01 -12.74 -44.67
CA SER A 187 -13.33 -13.19 -45.13
C SER A 187 -13.47 -13.11 -46.65
N SER A 188 -13.00 -12.03 -47.29
CA SER A 188 -13.16 -11.86 -48.74
C SER A 188 -12.29 -12.83 -49.55
N ASN A 189 -11.07 -13.13 -49.08
CA ASN A 189 -10.17 -14.02 -49.79
C ASN A 189 -10.51 -15.49 -49.58
N GLN A 190 -11.01 -15.90 -48.41
CA GLN A 190 -11.40 -17.29 -48.19
C GLN A 190 -12.68 -17.65 -48.94
N ASP A 191 -13.71 -16.81 -48.89
CA ASP A 191 -15.00 -17.16 -49.49
C ASP A 191 -14.92 -17.26 -51.02
N ILE A 192 -14.16 -16.36 -51.67
CA ILE A 192 -14.01 -16.37 -53.14
C ILE A 192 -13.19 -17.57 -53.64
N ASP A 193 -12.15 -17.99 -52.90
CA ASP A 193 -11.31 -19.12 -53.33
C ASP A 193 -12.02 -20.46 -53.11
N PHE A 194 -12.74 -20.62 -52.00
CA PHE A 194 -13.53 -21.84 -51.77
C PHE A 194 -14.69 -21.97 -52.75
N GLU A 195 -15.38 -20.88 -53.06
CA GLU A 195 -16.52 -20.92 -53.99
C GLU A 195 -16.08 -21.24 -55.43
N LYS A 196 -14.92 -20.72 -55.88
CA LYS A 196 -14.33 -21.09 -57.17
C LYS A 196 -13.86 -22.55 -57.20
N GLN A 197 -13.17 -23.01 -56.16
CA GLN A 197 -12.74 -24.42 -56.08
C GLN A 197 -13.93 -25.37 -56.07
N LEU A 198 -15.02 -25.00 -55.40
CA LEU A 198 -16.26 -25.78 -55.39
C LEU A 198 -16.90 -25.83 -56.79
N GLN A 199 -17.00 -24.70 -57.49
CA GLN A 199 -17.51 -24.67 -58.86
C GLN A 199 -16.67 -25.49 -59.84
N GLU A 200 -15.34 -25.44 -59.74
CA GLU A 200 -14.46 -26.26 -60.57
C GLU A 200 -14.65 -27.76 -60.31
N LEU A 201 -14.80 -28.15 -59.04
CA LEU A 201 -15.07 -29.54 -58.66
C LEU A 201 -16.45 -30.01 -59.15
N GLU A 202 -17.48 -29.17 -59.07
CA GLU A 202 -18.82 -29.48 -59.60
C GLU A 202 -18.80 -29.66 -61.12
N LEU A 203 -18.10 -28.80 -61.85
CA LEU A 203 -17.93 -28.93 -63.30
C LEU A 203 -17.18 -30.22 -63.66
N MET A 204 -16.11 -30.55 -62.94
CA MET A 204 -15.36 -31.79 -63.16
C MET A 204 -16.21 -33.02 -62.86
N GLN A 205 -16.98 -33.01 -61.76
CA GLN A 205 -17.89 -34.10 -61.41
C GLN A 205 -18.93 -34.33 -62.51
N ASN A 206 -19.52 -33.26 -63.04
CA ASN A 206 -20.50 -33.35 -64.12
C ASN A 206 -19.89 -33.92 -65.41
N SER A 207 -18.67 -33.50 -65.76
CA SER A 207 -17.93 -34.04 -66.91
C SER A 207 -17.69 -35.55 -66.76
N LEU A 208 -17.19 -35.99 -65.59
CA LEU A 208 -16.94 -37.40 -65.31
C LEU A 208 -18.22 -38.23 -65.32
N LEU A 209 -19.33 -37.71 -64.79
CA LEU A 209 -20.63 -38.38 -64.85
C LEU A 209 -21.11 -38.56 -66.29
N GLN A 210 -20.92 -37.56 -67.14
CA GLN A 210 -21.26 -37.64 -68.56
C GLN A 210 -20.40 -38.66 -69.30
N GLU A 211 -19.09 -38.66 -69.07
CA GLU A 211 -18.17 -39.65 -69.65
C GLU A 211 -18.53 -41.08 -69.23
N ASN A 212 -18.86 -41.28 -67.95
CA ASN A 212 -19.28 -42.58 -67.43
C ASN A 212 -20.62 -43.05 -68.05
N SER A 213 -21.55 -42.13 -68.33
CA SER A 213 -22.78 -42.44 -69.07
C SER A 213 -22.47 -42.86 -70.51
N ASN A 214 -21.54 -42.19 -71.18
CA ASN A 214 -21.12 -42.52 -72.55
C ASN A 214 -20.46 -43.91 -72.59
N LEU A 215 -19.52 -44.19 -71.68
CA LEU A 215 -18.87 -45.50 -71.57
C LEU A 215 -19.86 -46.63 -71.31
N LYS A 216 -20.88 -46.40 -70.48
CA LYS A 216 -21.97 -47.38 -70.26
C LYS A 216 -22.75 -47.66 -71.55
N GLN A 217 -23.02 -46.65 -72.37
CA GLN A 217 -23.65 -46.86 -73.67
C GLN A 217 -22.75 -47.64 -74.64
N GLU A 218 -21.46 -47.30 -74.72
CA GLU A 218 -20.50 -48.01 -75.56
C GLU A 218 -20.37 -49.50 -75.17
N LEU A 219 -20.31 -49.80 -73.87
CA LEU A 219 -20.29 -51.18 -73.38
C LEU A 219 -21.56 -51.95 -73.75
N GLU A 220 -22.72 -51.32 -73.71
CA GLU A 220 -23.99 -51.95 -74.09
C GLU A 220 -24.05 -52.24 -75.61
N ILE A 221 -23.47 -51.37 -76.44
CA ILE A 221 -23.33 -51.60 -77.88
C ILE A 221 -22.42 -52.81 -78.14
N ILE A 222 -21.25 -52.88 -77.49
CA ILE A 222 -20.33 -54.03 -77.62
C ILE A 222 -21.01 -55.33 -77.18
N ARG A 223 -21.77 -55.29 -76.08
CA ARG A 223 -22.49 -56.46 -75.55
C ARG A 223 -23.55 -57.00 -76.51
N ARG A 224 -24.20 -56.13 -77.29
CA ARG A 224 -25.18 -56.51 -78.31
C ARG A 224 -24.55 -56.86 -79.67
N GLY A 225 -23.35 -56.36 -79.95
CA GLY A 225 -22.62 -56.59 -81.20
C GLY A 225 -21.91 -57.94 -81.32
N ASN A 226 -21.52 -58.57 -80.21
CA ASN A 226 -20.85 -59.87 -80.23
C ASN A 226 -21.86 -61.03 -80.12
N SER A 227 -22.13 -61.68 -81.24
CA SER A 227 -23.03 -62.83 -81.30
C SER A 227 -22.42 -64.05 -80.57
N LEU A 228 -23.16 -64.60 -79.61
CA LEU A 228 -22.89 -65.88 -78.94
C LEU A 228 -22.85 -67.10 -79.90
N HIS A 229 -23.00 -66.88 -81.21
CA HIS A 229 -23.14 -67.90 -82.23
C HIS A 229 -21.80 -68.52 -82.65
N ASP A 230 -20.72 -67.73 -82.71
CA ASP A 230 -19.41 -68.20 -83.18
C ASP A 230 -18.67 -69.06 -82.14
N LEU A 231 -18.92 -68.85 -80.84
CA LEU A 231 -18.30 -69.63 -79.77
C LEU A 231 -18.89 -71.06 -79.66
N ALA A 232 -20.17 -71.22 -80.02
CA ALA A 232 -20.86 -72.50 -79.99
C ALA A 232 -20.41 -73.45 -81.14
N LEU A 233 -20.07 -72.90 -82.30
CA LEU A 233 -19.51 -73.65 -83.44
C LEU A 233 -18.09 -74.16 -83.13
N LEU A 234 -17.24 -73.33 -82.52
CA LEU A 234 -15.85 -73.70 -82.20
C LEU A 234 -15.78 -74.81 -81.14
N SER A 235 -16.72 -74.84 -80.18
CA SER A 235 -16.79 -75.86 -79.14
C SER A 235 -17.05 -77.28 -79.70
N ALA A 236 -17.90 -77.40 -80.73
CA ALA A 236 -18.21 -78.68 -81.36
C ALA A 236 -17.00 -79.27 -82.11
N ASP A 237 -16.23 -78.41 -82.79
CA ASP A 237 -15.04 -78.83 -83.53
C ASP A 237 -13.88 -79.23 -82.61
N ILE A 238 -13.68 -78.50 -81.50
CA ILE A 238 -12.69 -78.87 -80.47
C ILE A 238 -12.99 -80.26 -79.89
N HIS A 239 -14.27 -80.59 -79.64
CA HIS A 239 -14.64 -81.91 -79.14
C HIS A 239 -14.43 -83.04 -80.16
N LYS A 240 -14.66 -82.81 -81.46
CA LYS A 240 -14.34 -83.78 -82.52
C LYS A 240 -12.85 -84.07 -82.59
N ILE A 241 -12.02 -83.02 -82.57
CA ILE A 241 -10.55 -83.14 -82.58
C ILE A 241 -10.08 -83.93 -81.36
N SER A 242 -10.63 -83.63 -80.18
CA SER A 242 -10.27 -84.32 -78.93
C SER A 242 -10.55 -85.84 -79.00
N ARG A 243 -11.69 -86.28 -79.56
CA ARG A 243 -11.98 -87.71 -79.76
C ARG A 243 -11.00 -88.39 -80.71
N GLN A 244 -10.69 -87.76 -81.84
CA GLN A 244 -9.75 -88.31 -82.82
C GLN A 244 -8.35 -88.47 -82.25
N VAL A 245 -7.87 -87.49 -81.47
CA VAL A 245 -6.58 -87.57 -80.78
C VAL A 245 -6.56 -88.69 -79.75
N HIS A 246 -7.66 -88.90 -79.01
CA HIS A 246 -7.77 -90.00 -78.06
C HIS A 246 -7.71 -91.37 -78.76
N HIS A 247 -8.44 -91.53 -79.87
CA HIS A 247 -8.42 -92.76 -80.67
C HIS A 247 -7.00 -93.09 -81.20
N LEU A 248 -6.29 -92.09 -81.73
CA LEU A 248 -4.89 -92.21 -82.17
C LEU A 248 -3.95 -92.63 -81.03
N LEU A 249 -4.13 -92.08 -79.82
CA LEU A 249 -3.35 -92.46 -78.64
C LEU A 249 -3.58 -93.93 -78.24
N THR A 250 -4.81 -94.43 -78.36
CA THR A 250 -5.12 -95.85 -78.10
C THR A 250 -4.45 -96.77 -79.11
N ILE A 251 -4.48 -96.42 -80.41
CA ILE A 251 -3.76 -97.15 -81.46
C ILE A 251 -2.25 -97.20 -81.17
N LEU A 252 -1.64 -96.04 -80.85
CA LEU A 252 -0.22 -95.95 -80.51
C LEU A 252 0.16 -96.77 -79.28
N LYS A 253 -0.71 -96.78 -78.25
CA LYS A 253 -0.50 -97.58 -77.03
C LYS A 253 -0.51 -99.08 -77.32
N ASN A 254 -1.41 -99.55 -78.19
CA ASN A 254 -1.51 -100.96 -78.57
C ASN A 254 -0.32 -101.41 -79.43
N LEU A 255 0.14 -100.57 -80.37
CA LEU A 255 1.39 -100.78 -81.12
C LEU A 255 2.61 -100.88 -80.22
N LYS A 256 2.73 -99.96 -79.24
CA LYS A 256 3.85 -99.95 -78.29
C LYS A 256 3.88 -101.22 -77.42
N GLN A 257 2.74 -101.85 -77.18
CA GLN A 257 2.63 -103.11 -76.41
C GLN A 257 2.90 -104.37 -77.26
N GLY A 258 3.24 -104.24 -78.54
CA GLY A 258 3.55 -105.36 -79.43
C GLY A 258 2.34 -106.24 -79.76
N LYS A 259 1.12 -105.70 -79.63
CA LYS A 259 -0.12 -106.39 -79.98
C LYS A 259 -0.51 -106.06 -81.42
N ASP A 260 -0.85 -107.08 -82.20
CA ASP A 260 -1.38 -106.87 -83.56
C ASP A 260 -2.68 -106.08 -83.51
N ILE A 261 -2.75 -105.00 -84.30
CA ILE A 261 -3.94 -104.15 -84.38
C ILE A 261 -4.96 -104.84 -85.28
N SER A 262 -6.12 -105.17 -84.71
CA SER A 262 -7.26 -105.65 -85.50
C SER A 262 -7.92 -104.50 -86.26
N LEU A 263 -8.47 -104.80 -87.45
CA LEU A 263 -9.22 -103.85 -88.29
C LEU A 263 -10.36 -103.15 -87.55
N TYR A 264 -10.94 -103.80 -86.54
CA TYR A 264 -11.98 -103.23 -85.68
C TYR A 264 -11.50 -102.02 -84.86
N ILE A 265 -10.28 -102.07 -84.33
CA ILE A 265 -9.68 -100.96 -83.58
C ILE A 265 -9.34 -99.80 -84.53
N LEU A 266 -9.01 -100.08 -85.78
CA LEU A 266 -8.67 -99.06 -86.79
C LEU A 266 -9.91 -98.33 -87.35
N LEU A 267 -11.08 -98.94 -87.24
CA LEU A 267 -12.36 -98.44 -87.77
C LEU A 267 -13.28 -97.86 -86.69
N ASP A 268 -12.78 -97.67 -85.47
CA ASP A 268 -13.51 -97.08 -84.33
C ASP A 268 -14.86 -97.78 -84.05
N MET A 269 -14.88 -99.11 -84.20
CA MET A 269 -16.05 -99.95 -83.92
C MET A 269 -15.94 -100.55 -82.50
N ASP A 270 -16.97 -100.30 -81.69
CA ASP A 270 -17.04 -100.51 -80.24
C ASP A 270 -16.31 -101.73 -79.65
N GLU A 271 -15.51 -101.47 -78.60
CA GLU A 271 -14.65 -102.36 -77.80
C GLU A 271 -15.38 -103.47 -76.98
N ALA A 272 -16.54 -103.98 -77.41
CA ALA A 272 -17.31 -104.92 -76.59
C ALA A 272 -17.04 -106.42 -76.83
N ARG A 273 -16.15 -106.81 -77.76
CA ARG A 273 -15.87 -108.24 -78.04
C ARG A 273 -14.39 -108.55 -78.19
N VAL A 274 -13.72 -108.74 -77.05
CA VAL A 274 -12.43 -109.43 -76.99
C VAL A 274 -12.70 -110.93 -76.87
N VAL A 275 -12.51 -111.71 -77.94
CA VAL A 275 -12.52 -113.19 -77.89
C VAL A 275 -11.26 -113.70 -78.58
N SER A 276 -10.46 -114.46 -77.84
CA SER A 276 -9.16 -115.02 -78.24
C SER A 276 -9.25 -115.96 -79.45
N SER A 277 -8.45 -115.68 -80.49
CA SER A 277 -8.49 -116.32 -81.82
C SER A 277 -8.31 -117.85 -81.82
N SER A 278 -7.69 -118.41 -80.78
CA SER A 278 -7.35 -119.83 -80.70
C SER A 278 -8.57 -120.74 -80.51
N ARG A 279 -9.66 -120.23 -79.89
CA ARG A 279 -10.86 -121.03 -79.60
C ARG A 279 -11.87 -121.03 -80.75
N GLN A 280 -11.90 -119.95 -81.54
CA GLN A 280 -12.73 -119.84 -82.75
C GLN A 280 -12.21 -120.78 -83.84
N LEU A 281 -10.89 -120.85 -84.03
CA LEU A 281 -10.25 -121.78 -84.98
C LEU A 281 -10.62 -123.25 -84.72
N VAL A 282 -10.74 -123.66 -83.45
CA VAL A 282 -11.14 -125.03 -83.09
C VAL A 282 -12.62 -125.29 -83.41
N LEU A 283 -13.49 -124.31 -83.18
CA LEU A 283 -14.91 -124.41 -83.54
C LEU A 283 -15.11 -124.44 -85.06
N ASP A 284 -14.39 -123.59 -85.79
CA ASP A 284 -14.46 -123.54 -87.25
C ASP A 284 -13.92 -124.84 -87.87
N VAL A 285 -12.83 -125.41 -87.34
CA VAL A 285 -12.28 -126.70 -87.79
C VAL A 285 -13.24 -127.85 -87.46
N ALA A 286 -13.90 -127.83 -86.29
CA ALA A 286 -14.89 -128.85 -85.93
C ALA A 286 -16.14 -128.78 -86.82
N GLN A 287 -16.60 -127.56 -87.15
CA GLN A 287 -17.72 -127.35 -88.05
C GLN A 287 -17.39 -127.78 -89.48
N LEU A 288 -16.22 -127.38 -90.01
CA LEU A 288 -15.75 -127.83 -91.33
C LEU A 288 -15.63 -129.35 -91.41
N LYS A 289 -15.21 -130.01 -90.33
CA LYS A 289 -15.11 -131.48 -90.28
C LYS A 289 -16.49 -132.15 -90.29
N LYS A 290 -17.50 -131.51 -89.69
CA LYS A 290 -18.90 -131.97 -89.74
C LYS A 290 -19.47 -131.79 -91.16
N ASP A 291 -19.30 -130.60 -91.74
CA ASP A 291 -19.82 -130.28 -93.07
C ASP A 291 -19.16 -131.14 -94.16
N LEU A 292 -17.85 -131.43 -94.06
CA LEU A 292 -17.19 -132.41 -94.94
C LEU A 292 -17.71 -133.83 -94.75
N GLY A 293 -18.13 -134.19 -93.54
CA GLY A 293 -18.76 -135.48 -93.25
C GLY A 293 -20.11 -135.61 -93.97
N GLU A 294 -20.94 -134.57 -93.89
CA GLU A 294 -22.24 -134.50 -94.58
C GLU A 294 -22.06 -134.51 -96.12
N ILE A 295 -21.09 -133.75 -96.65
CA ILE A 295 -20.77 -133.78 -98.09
C ILE A 295 -20.30 -135.18 -98.51
N LYS A 296 -19.50 -135.86 -97.69
CA LYS A 296 -19.05 -137.23 -97.99
C LYS A 296 -20.22 -138.21 -98.04
N GLU A 297 -21.19 -138.11 -97.13
CA GLU A 297 -22.42 -138.92 -97.19
C GLU A 297 -23.21 -138.63 -98.47
N ILE A 298 -23.45 -137.35 -98.79
CA ILE A 298 -24.17 -136.96 -100.01
C ILE A 298 -23.48 -137.49 -101.27
N VAL A 299 -22.15 -137.38 -101.36
CA VAL A 299 -21.38 -137.88 -102.51
C VAL A 299 -21.37 -139.42 -102.54
N SER A 300 -21.34 -140.08 -101.39
CA SER A 300 -21.44 -141.54 -101.31
C SER A 300 -22.82 -142.03 -101.77
N ASP A 301 -23.89 -141.37 -101.35
CA ASP A 301 -25.27 -141.68 -101.76
C ASP A 301 -25.46 -141.43 -103.25
N TYR A 302 -24.96 -140.30 -103.76
CA TYR A 302 -24.98 -140.01 -105.20
C TYR A 302 -24.20 -141.03 -106.03
N ASN A 303 -23.03 -141.48 -105.57
CA ASN A 303 -22.28 -142.52 -106.26
C ASN A 303 -22.98 -143.89 -106.19
N ALA A 304 -23.60 -144.23 -105.05
CA ALA A 304 -24.40 -145.44 -104.93
C ALA A 304 -25.61 -145.41 -105.89
N GLU A 305 -26.24 -144.24 -106.05
CA GLU A 305 -27.35 -144.03 -106.98
C GLU A 305 -26.89 -144.12 -108.44
N ILE A 306 -25.74 -143.55 -108.81
CA ILE A 306 -25.17 -143.68 -110.16
C ILE A 306 -24.77 -145.13 -110.46
N VAL A 307 -24.08 -145.81 -109.55
CA VAL A 307 -23.65 -147.21 -109.78
C VAL A 307 -24.87 -148.13 -109.84
N GLY A 308 -25.87 -147.91 -108.98
CA GLY A 308 -27.16 -148.61 -109.04
C GLY A 308 -27.93 -148.33 -110.34
N GLY A 309 -27.94 -147.08 -110.80
CA GLY A 309 -28.55 -146.68 -112.07
C GLY A 309 -27.85 -147.29 -113.29
N ASN A 310 -26.51 -147.37 -113.27
CA ASN A 310 -25.73 -147.99 -114.34
C ASN A 310 -25.91 -149.51 -114.38
N LEU A 311 -26.11 -150.18 -113.24
CA LEU A 311 -26.46 -151.61 -113.18
C LEU A 311 -27.88 -151.92 -113.68
N CYS A 312 -28.84 -151.01 -113.46
CA CYS A 312 -30.23 -151.20 -113.91
C CYS A 312 -30.43 -150.88 -115.41
N ASN A 313 -29.57 -150.06 -116.01
CA ASN A 313 -29.62 -149.75 -117.44
C ASN A 313 -28.79 -150.69 -118.32
N THR A 314 -28.04 -151.63 -117.72
CA THR A 314 -27.22 -152.63 -118.43
C THR A 314 -27.78 -154.06 -118.35
N GLN A 315 -29.04 -154.22 -117.90
CA GLN A 315 -29.84 -155.45 -118.00
C GLN A 315 -31.05 -155.23 -118.91
#